data_AF-A0A2N5M607-F1
#
_entry.id   AF-A0A2N5M607-F1
#
_cell.length_a   1.000
_cell.length_b   1.000
_cell.length_c   1.000
_cell.angle_alpha   90.00
_cell.angle_beta   90.00
_cell.angle_gamma   90.00
#
_symmetry.space_group_name_H-M   'P 1'
#
loop_
_entity.id
_entity.type
_entity.pdbx_description
1 polymer ?
#
loop_
_entity_poly.entity_id
_entity_poly.type
_entity_poly.pdbx_seq_one_letter_code
_entity_poly.pdbx_strand_id
1 'polypeptide(L)' 'MNRNEIQNKILELKDEYLQLQHNLEKLEFVNGNLSPLEKRLSAIEEELSSLNDNIRKLDQVESAEENHKNK' A
#
# COMPACT_ATOMS: atom_id res chain seq x y z
N MET A 1 0.83 -9.92 11.65
CA MET A 1 -0.15 -9.13 10.90
C MET A 1 -1.07 -10.09 10.20
N ASN A 2 -2.37 -9.98 10.44
CA ASN A 2 -3.38 -10.77 9.72
C ASN A 2 -3.70 -10.14 8.38
N ARG A 3 -4.25 -10.93 7.44
CA ARG A 3 -4.69 -10.45 6.11
C ARG A 3 -5.57 -9.19 6.21
N ASN A 4 -6.51 -9.18 7.17
CA ASN A 4 -7.40 -8.04 7.41
C ASN A 4 -6.65 -6.79 7.89
N GLU A 5 -5.61 -6.94 8.72
CA GLU A 5 -4.80 -5.80 9.17
C GLU A 5 -4.02 -5.19 8.00
N ILE A 6 -3.48 -6.04 7.12
CA ILE A 6 -2.77 -5.58 5.93
C ILE A 6 -3.73 -4.86 4.98
N GLN A 7 -4.94 -5.39 4.77
CA GLN A 7 -5.98 -4.72 3.97
C GLN A 7 -6.40 -3.37 4.56
N ASN A 8 -6.60 -3.28 5.87
CA ASN A 8 -6.88 -2.00 6.53
C ASN A 8 -5.74 -1.02 6.31
N LYS A 9 -4.49 -1.47 6.45
CA LYS A 9 -3.32 -0.61 6.24
C LYS A 9 -3.18 -0.15 4.79
N ILE A 10 -3.52 -1.00 3.82
CA ILE A 10 -3.61 -0.64 2.40
C ILE A 10 -4.69 0.43 2.18
N LEU A 11 -5.85 0.32 2.84
CA LEU A 11 -6.91 1.33 2.76
C LEU A 11 -6.47 2.68 3.34
N GLU A 12 -5.82 2.67 4.49
CA GLU A 12 -5.26 3.89 5.11
C GLU A 12 -4.22 4.54 4.19
N LEU A 13 -3.28 3.76 3.64
CA LEU A 13 -2.26 4.26 2.72
C LEU A 13 -2.86 4.80 1.42
N LYS A 14 -3.97 4.22 0.93
CA LYS A 14 -4.70 4.75 -0.24
C LYS A 14 -5.38 6.08 0.06
N ASP A 15 -5.95 6.24 1.25
CA ASP A 15 -6.51 7.54 1.66
C ASP A 15 -5.39 8.59 1.77
N GLU A 16 -4.27 8.21 2.39
CA GLU A 16 -3.10 9.09 2.52
C GLU A 16 -2.54 9.46 1.13
N TYR A 17 -2.46 8.50 0.19
CA TYR A 17 -2.08 8.75 -1.21
C TYR A 17 -3.01 9.77 -1.88
N LEU A 18 -4.33 9.59 -1.74
CA LEU A 18 -5.32 10.48 -2.35
C LEU A 18 -5.23 11.91 -1.79
N GLN A 19 -5.09 12.04 -0.47
CA GLN A 19 -4.86 13.33 0.16
C GLN A 19 -3.56 13.98 -0.33
N LEU A 20 -2.51 13.17 -0.48
CA LEU A 20 -1.22 13.67 -0.91
C LEU A 20 -1.25 14.15 -2.35
N GLN A 21 -1.94 13.44 -3.23
CA GLN A 21 -2.20 13.85 -4.61
C GLN A 21 -2.98 15.18 -4.65
N HIS A 22 -4.02 15.31 -3.83
CA HIS A 22 -4.80 16.54 -3.73
C HIS A 22 -3.97 17.73 -3.23
N ASN A 23 -3.07 17.47 -2.28
CA ASN A 23 -2.11 18.47 -1.79
C ASN A 23 -1.07 18.82 -2.86
N LEU A 24 -0.67 17.85 -3.70
CA LEU A 24 0.29 18.04 -4.79
C LEU A 24 -0.29 18.95 -5.86
N GLU A 25 -1.53 18.69 -6.31
CA GLU A 25 -2.27 19.57 -7.23
C GLU A 25 -2.41 20.99 -6.66
N LYS A 26 -2.72 21.10 -5.37
CA LYS A 26 -2.82 22.39 -4.69
C LYS A 26 -1.47 23.11 -4.63
N LEU A 27 -0.38 22.40 -4.32
CA LEU A 27 0.97 22.97 -4.26
C LEU A 27 1.48 23.39 -5.62
N GLU A 28 1.18 22.63 -6.68
CA GLU A 28 1.45 22.99 -8.07
C GLU A 28 0.80 24.34 -8.38
N PHE A 29 -0.46 24.51 -7.97
CA PHE A 29 -1.18 25.75 -8.18
C PHE A 29 -0.55 26.94 -7.43
N VAL A 30 0.04 26.72 -6.25
CA VAL A 30 0.76 27.78 -5.50
C VAL A 30 2.22 27.92 -5.94
N ASN A 31 2.65 27.24 -7.02
CA ASN A 31 4.02 27.21 -7.53
C ASN A 31 5.04 26.82 -6.44
N GLY A 32 4.61 25.97 -5.51
CA GLY A 32 5.38 25.50 -4.37
C GLY A 32 6.21 24.25 -4.70
N ASN A 33 7.00 23.79 -3.72
CA ASN A 33 7.98 22.74 -3.96
C ASN A 33 7.34 21.34 -3.86
N LEU A 34 7.27 20.62 -4.99
CA LEU A 34 6.59 19.31 -5.11
C LEU A 34 7.47 18.13 -4.71
N SER A 35 8.81 18.30 -4.76
CA SER A 35 9.78 17.25 -4.40
C SER A 35 9.50 16.50 -3.09
N PRO A 36 9.14 17.15 -1.96
CA PRO A 36 8.83 16.43 -0.74
C PRO A 36 7.54 15.59 -0.84
N LEU A 37 6.55 16.04 -1.61
CA LEU A 37 5.30 15.30 -1.81
C LEU A 37 5.54 14.12 -2.75
N GLU A 38 6.18 14.30 -3.90
CA GLU A 38 6.49 13.19 -4.80
C GLU A 38 7.28 12.09 -4.11
N LYS A 39 8.28 12.45 -3.30
CA LYS A 39 9.05 11.48 -2.52
C LYS A 39 8.19 10.71 -1.52
N ARG A 40 7.19 11.37 -0.91
CA ARG A 40 6.24 10.74 0.00
C ARG A 40 5.28 9.82 -0.75
N LEU A 41 4.83 10.24 -1.94
CA LEU A 41 3.93 9.48 -2.81
C LEU A 41 4.59 8.17 -3.26
N SER A 42 5.85 8.22 -3.72
CA SER A 42 6.63 7.02 -4.06
C SER A 42 6.84 6.10 -2.86
N ALA A 43 7.07 6.64 -1.65
CA ALA A 43 7.19 5.83 -0.45
C ALA A 43 5.89 5.07 -0.12
N ILE A 44 4.74 5.74 -0.29
CA ILE A 44 3.42 5.11 -0.11
C ILE A 44 3.21 3.99 -1.14
N GLU A 45 3.61 4.18 -2.40
CA GLU A 45 3.55 3.14 -3.43
C GLU A 45 4.43 1.93 -3.09
N GLU A 46 5.65 2.14 -2.59
CA GLU A 46 6.53 1.07 -2.15
C GLU A 46 5.95 0.28 -0.96
N GLU A 47 5.34 0.97 0.01
CA GLU A 47 4.64 0.34 1.13
C GLU A 47 3.42 -0.46 0.66
N LEU A 48 2.59 0.10 -0.22
CA LEU A 48 1.43 -0.60 -0.79
C LEU A 48 1.85 -1.86 -1.53
N SER A 49 2.89 -1.78 -2.37
CA SER A 49 3.44 -2.93 -3.10
C SER A 49 3.91 -4.01 -2.14
N SER A 50 4.65 -3.62 -1.09
CA SER A 50 5.14 -4.55 -0.06
C SER A 50 4.00 -5.23 0.70
N LEU A 51 2.96 -4.48 1.09
CA LEU A 51 1.79 -5.03 1.78
C LEU A 51 1.01 -6.01 0.89
N ASN A 52 0.85 -5.68 -0.40
CA ASN A 52 0.18 -6.56 -1.34
C ASN A 52 0.96 -7.87 -1.56
N ASP A 53 2.29 -7.79 -1.61
CA ASP A 53 3.16 -8.96 -1.69
C ASP A 53 3.06 -9.84 -0.44
N ASN A 54 2.95 -9.23 0.75
CA ASN A 54 2.71 -9.96 2.00
C ASN A 54 1.37 -10.70 1.99
N ILE A 55 0.27 -10.06 1.54
CA ILE A 55 -1.02 -10.75 1.40
C ILE A 55 -0.90 -11.92 0.44
N ARG A 56 -0.23 -11.73 -0.70
CA ARG A 56 -0.06 -12.78 -1.71
C ARG A 56 0.74 -13.97 -1.16
N LYS A 57 1.77 -13.71 -0.36
CA LYS A 57 2.53 -14.76 0.35
C LYS A 57 1.67 -15.50 1.36
N LEU A 58 0.88 -14.79 2.16
CA LEU A 58 -0.05 -15.40 3.12
C LEU A 58 -1.07 -16.31 2.41
N ASP A 59 -1.65 -15.84 1.30
CA ASP A 59 -2.62 -16.57 0.48
C ASP A 59 -2.02 -17.84 -0.15
N GLN A 60 -0.75 -17.77 -0.59
CA GLN A 60 -0.01 -18.94 -1.11
C GLN A 60 0.34 -19.96 -0.02
N VAL A 61 0.64 -19.52 1.20
CA VAL A 61 0.95 -20.42 2.32
C VAL A 61 -0.32 -21.15 2.79
N GLU A 62 -1.46 -20.46 2.93
CA GLU A 62 -2.74 -21.10 3.27
C GLU A 62 -3.13 -22.18 2.25
N SER A 63 -2.92 -21.93 0.96
CA SER A 63 -3.24 -22.89 -0.12
C SER A 63 -2.30 -24.12 -0.17
N ALA A 64 -1.08 -23.99 0.35
CA ALA A 64 -0.09 -25.07 0.39
C ALA A 64 -0.34 -26.06 1.54
N GLU A 65 -0.89 -25.59 2.66
CA GLU A 65 -1.17 -26.44 3.83
C GLU A 65 -2.37 -27.37 3.63
N GLU A 66 -3.39 -26.96 2.86
CA GLU A 66 -4.54 -27.83 2.54
C GLU A 66 -4.17 -29.03 1.65
N ASN A 67 -3.19 -28.89 0.75
CA ASN A 67 -2.77 -30.00 -0.12
C ASN A 67 -2.00 -31.09 0.61
N HIS A 68 -1.37 -30.78 1.75
CA HIS A 68 -0.53 -31.76 2.47
C HIS A 68 -1.29 -32.62 3.48
N LYS A 69 -2.55 -32.27 3.79
CA LYS A 69 -3.42 -33.07 4.67
C LYS A 69 -4.25 -34.13 3.94
N ASN A 70 -4.29 -34.08 2.61
CA ASN A 70 -5.15 -34.93 1.79
C ASN A 70 -4.39 -36.08 1.09
N LYS A 71 -3.19 -36.44 1.56
CA LYS A 71 -2.35 -37.52 0.98
C LYS A 71 -1.98 -38.57 2.02
#